data_AF-A0A0U4NCP5-F1
#
_entry.id   AF-A0A0U4NCP5-F1
#
_cell.length_a   1.000
_cell.length_b   1.000
_cell.length_c   1.000
_cell.angle_alpha   90.00
_cell.angle_beta   90.00
_cell.angle_gamma   90.00
#
_symmetry.space_group_name_H-M   'P 1'
#
loop_
_entity.id
_entity.type
_entity.pdbx_description
1 polymer ?
#
loop_
_entity_poly.entity_id
_entity_poly.type
_entity_poly.pdbx_seq_one_letter_code
_entity_poly.pdbx_strand_id
1 'polypeptide(L)'
;MGDKSLNNQNDEADLSKIENGNLFREGADYTYSFTGDVTDACIDASRYVNPYGLRHSLSAEIINLVDGKANIQERLDIAKLDKKNVIAAYLVTYQHYTINDIYNLLVSEDEYLVSIGVGLAVINDNPLIIPRSNIEGLYKYFRSREIKSDQLIHFISDDFISCSFRRMLKEERVIFTWMINNLISLMDVDAISVDQNSDLFVSLLRDKDYLNETHMALFLLAIKKRPNLIEDILKLNLCIDPFTKQYNYPKWLKEVRKFFFISNLRDSLPEGYSSGETLLFDKRKSELYRINKNDRSLEM
;
A
#
# COMPACT_ATOMS: atom_id res chain seq x y z
N MET A 1 30.21 -35.55 -26.38
CA MET A 1 30.43 -34.08 -26.41
C MET A 1 29.30 -33.47 -27.24
N GLY A 2 28.08 -33.42 -26.69
CA GLY A 2 26.93 -32.81 -27.36
C GLY A 2 26.93 -31.30 -27.13
N ASP A 3 26.94 -30.56 -28.24
CA ASP A 3 26.17 -29.33 -28.50
C ASP A 3 25.99 -28.29 -27.39
N LYS A 4 27.09 -27.87 -26.77
CA LYS A 4 27.10 -26.58 -26.06
C LYS A 4 26.77 -25.39 -26.99
N SER A 5 27.09 -25.47 -28.28
CA SER A 5 26.81 -24.39 -29.24
C SER A 5 25.34 -24.30 -29.62
N LEU A 6 24.66 -25.44 -29.78
CA LEU A 6 23.24 -25.50 -30.14
C LEU A 6 22.33 -25.11 -28.96
N ASN A 7 22.70 -25.48 -27.72
CA ASN A 7 22.02 -24.98 -26.52
C ASN A 7 22.19 -23.46 -26.36
N ASN A 8 23.38 -22.90 -26.62
CA ASN A 8 23.59 -21.45 -26.54
C ASN A 8 22.78 -20.66 -27.59
N GLN A 9 22.65 -21.19 -28.81
CA GLN A 9 21.83 -20.55 -29.86
C GLN A 9 20.32 -20.58 -29.55
N ASN A 10 19.83 -21.65 -28.92
CA ASN A 10 18.44 -21.74 -28.49
C ASN A 10 18.14 -20.80 -27.33
N ASP A 11 19.04 -20.71 -26.35
CA ASP A 11 18.93 -19.77 -25.22
C ASP A 11 18.88 -18.31 -25.73
N GLU A 12 19.74 -17.92 -26.68
CA GLU A 12 19.74 -16.57 -27.27
C GLU A 12 18.42 -16.23 -27.98
N ALA A 13 17.85 -17.20 -28.72
CA ALA A 13 16.57 -17.00 -29.39
C ALA A 13 15.41 -16.82 -28.39
N ASP A 14 15.42 -17.59 -27.30
CA ASP A 14 14.38 -17.51 -26.26
C ASP A 14 14.52 -16.24 -25.40
N LEU A 15 15.74 -15.79 -25.10
CA LEU A 15 15.97 -14.49 -24.46
C LEU A 15 15.44 -13.34 -25.34
N SER A 16 15.67 -13.39 -26.65
CA SER A 16 15.11 -12.39 -27.57
C SER A 16 13.58 -12.41 -27.61
N LYS A 17 12.94 -13.59 -27.49
CA LYS A 17 11.47 -13.66 -27.37
C LYS A 17 10.97 -12.97 -26.11
N ILE A 18 11.66 -13.15 -24.98
CA ILE A 18 11.32 -12.50 -23.71
C ILE A 18 11.39 -10.98 -23.84
N GLU A 19 12.48 -10.45 -24.38
CA GLU A 19 12.68 -9.00 -24.58
C GLU A 19 11.60 -8.37 -25.48
N ASN A 20 11.13 -9.14 -26.47
CA ASN A 20 10.07 -8.74 -27.39
C ASN A 20 8.65 -8.98 -26.83
N GLY A 21 8.52 -9.51 -25.60
CA GLY A 21 7.24 -9.75 -24.92
C GLY A 21 6.49 -11.00 -25.41
N ASN A 22 7.16 -11.89 -26.15
CA ASN A 22 6.62 -13.14 -26.67
C ASN A 22 6.82 -14.28 -25.67
N LEU A 23 6.11 -14.20 -24.55
CA LEU A 23 6.27 -15.07 -23.39
C LEU A 23 5.24 -16.20 -23.31
N PHE A 24 4.08 -15.98 -23.94
CA PHE A 24 2.89 -16.77 -23.72
C PHE A 24 2.80 -17.93 -24.70
N ARG A 25 2.18 -19.02 -24.24
CA ARG A 25 1.80 -20.12 -25.10
C ARG A 25 0.74 -19.66 -26.10
N GLU A 26 0.83 -20.15 -27.34
CA GLU A 26 -0.22 -19.95 -28.34
C GLU A 26 -1.56 -20.52 -27.85
N GLY A 27 -2.61 -19.68 -27.86
CA GLY A 27 -3.94 -20.04 -27.37
C GLY A 27 -4.09 -20.12 -25.85
N ALA A 28 -3.21 -19.46 -25.07
CA ALA A 28 -3.39 -19.37 -23.62
C ALA A 28 -4.74 -18.74 -23.24
N ASP A 29 -5.46 -19.37 -22.30
CA ASP A 29 -6.76 -18.89 -21.83
C ASP A 29 -6.68 -17.50 -21.17
N TYR A 30 -5.52 -17.16 -20.61
CA TYR A 30 -5.26 -15.89 -19.96
C TYR A 30 -3.82 -15.42 -20.23
N THR A 31 -3.66 -14.11 -20.43
CA THR A 31 -2.36 -13.43 -20.44
C THR A 31 -2.28 -12.49 -19.27
N TYR A 32 -1.17 -12.52 -18.53
CA TYR A 32 -0.95 -11.65 -17.37
C TYR A 32 -0.07 -10.46 -17.73
N SER A 33 -0.21 -9.37 -16.99
CA SER A 33 0.65 -8.19 -17.14
C SER A 33 0.70 -7.44 -15.82
N PHE A 34 1.88 -7.39 -15.22
CA PHE A 34 2.14 -6.69 -13.97
C PHE A 34 3.04 -5.48 -14.26
N THR A 35 2.49 -4.49 -14.95
CA THR A 35 3.22 -3.27 -15.30
C THR A 35 3.51 -2.44 -14.06
N GLY A 36 4.70 -1.83 -14.02
CA GLY A 36 5.12 -0.96 -12.94
C GLY A 36 6.20 -1.59 -12.08
N ASP A 37 6.16 -1.30 -10.79
CA ASP A 37 7.15 -1.74 -9.81
C ASP A 37 7.13 -3.28 -9.64
N VAL A 38 8.29 -3.92 -9.74
CA VAL A 38 8.39 -5.39 -9.64
C VAL A 38 8.05 -5.91 -8.24
N THR A 39 8.27 -5.13 -7.18
CA THR A 39 7.86 -5.53 -5.83
C THR A 39 6.34 -5.70 -5.77
N ASP A 40 5.60 -4.74 -6.34
CA ASP A 40 4.13 -4.80 -6.42
C ASP A 40 3.68 -5.99 -7.26
N ALA A 41 4.33 -6.21 -8.42
CA ALA A 41 4.04 -7.36 -9.28
C ALA A 41 4.15 -8.69 -8.52
N CYS A 42 5.23 -8.87 -7.76
CA CYS A 42 5.44 -10.05 -6.93
C CYS A 42 4.35 -10.21 -5.86
N ILE A 43 4.04 -9.14 -5.13
CA ILE A 43 3.03 -9.14 -4.07
C ILE A 43 1.64 -9.46 -4.64
N ASP A 44 1.24 -8.80 -5.72
CA ASP A 44 -0.07 -8.97 -6.34
C ASP A 44 -0.23 -10.37 -6.93
N ALA A 45 0.80 -10.88 -7.61
CA ALA A 45 0.81 -12.25 -8.13
C ALA A 45 0.59 -13.28 -7.01
N SER A 46 1.28 -13.13 -5.87
CA SER A 46 1.13 -14.04 -4.73
C SER A 46 -0.26 -14.03 -4.08
N ARG A 47 -1.02 -12.93 -4.22
CA ARG A 47 -2.32 -12.73 -3.56
C ARG A 47 -3.50 -13.09 -4.45
N TYR A 48 -3.40 -12.76 -5.73
CA TYR A 48 -4.56 -12.72 -6.62
C TYR A 48 -4.46 -13.69 -7.79
N VAL A 49 -3.30 -14.32 -8.01
CA VAL A 49 -3.09 -15.20 -9.15
C VAL A 49 -2.81 -16.63 -8.68
N ASN A 50 -3.48 -17.59 -9.32
CA ASN A 50 -3.19 -19.00 -9.10
C ASN A 50 -1.82 -19.34 -9.73
N PRO A 51 -0.84 -19.86 -8.95
CA PRO A 51 0.49 -20.19 -9.47
C PRO A 51 0.46 -21.15 -10.68
N TYR A 52 -0.48 -22.09 -10.72
CA TYR A 52 -0.66 -22.98 -11.86
C TYR A 52 -1.19 -22.24 -13.10
N GLY A 53 -2.08 -21.27 -12.92
CA GLY A 53 -2.60 -20.45 -14.03
C GLY A 53 -1.50 -19.62 -14.69
N LEU A 54 -0.62 -19.03 -13.88
CA LEU A 54 0.53 -18.29 -14.37
C LEU A 54 1.50 -19.19 -15.13
N ARG A 55 1.83 -20.37 -14.57
CA ARG A 55 2.67 -21.39 -15.26
C ARG A 55 2.05 -21.84 -16.58
N HIS A 56 0.75 -22.11 -16.63
CA HIS A 56 0.08 -22.57 -17.85
C HIS A 56 -0.03 -21.50 -18.94
N SER A 57 0.08 -20.21 -18.60
CA SER A 57 0.08 -19.12 -19.57
C SER A 57 1.41 -18.99 -20.32
N LEU A 58 2.53 -19.38 -19.71
CA LEU A 58 3.88 -19.26 -20.28
C LEU A 58 4.15 -20.37 -21.30
N SER A 59 4.96 -20.06 -22.32
CA SER A 59 5.40 -21.06 -23.30
C SER A 59 6.35 -22.08 -22.67
N ALA A 60 6.38 -23.30 -23.20
CA ALA A 60 7.21 -24.37 -22.66
C ALA A 60 8.71 -24.05 -22.77
N GLU A 61 9.11 -23.34 -23.83
CA GLU A 61 10.48 -22.88 -24.06
C GLU A 61 10.93 -21.92 -22.95
N ILE A 62 10.10 -20.93 -22.62
CA ILE A 62 10.42 -19.97 -21.54
C ILE A 62 10.50 -20.66 -20.19
N ILE A 63 9.56 -21.56 -19.88
CA ILE A 63 9.60 -22.34 -18.63
C ILE A 63 10.88 -23.16 -18.55
N ASN A 64 11.23 -23.88 -19.62
CA ASN A 64 12.43 -24.70 -19.66
C ASN A 64 13.71 -23.88 -19.54
N LEU A 65 13.78 -22.71 -20.18
CA LEU A 65 14.90 -21.78 -20.09
C LEU A 65 15.09 -21.30 -18.65
N VAL A 66 14.01 -20.86 -18.00
CA VAL A 66 14.03 -20.33 -16.62
C VAL A 66 14.29 -21.43 -15.60
N ASP A 67 13.50 -22.51 -15.60
CA ASP A 67 13.63 -23.61 -14.65
C ASP A 67 14.96 -24.37 -14.84
N GLY A 68 15.53 -24.33 -16.06
CA GLY A 68 16.81 -24.96 -16.41
C GLY A 68 18.05 -24.27 -15.84
N LYS A 69 17.96 -23.03 -15.34
CA LYS A 69 19.09 -22.37 -14.67
C LYS A 69 19.25 -22.91 -13.24
N ALA A 70 20.49 -23.15 -12.83
CA ALA A 70 20.79 -23.78 -11.54
C ALA A 70 20.71 -22.78 -10.39
N ASN A 71 21.10 -21.52 -10.63
CA ASN A 71 21.10 -20.47 -9.62
C ASN A 71 19.86 -19.60 -9.74
N ILE A 72 19.25 -19.25 -8.60
CA ILE A 72 18.12 -18.32 -8.56
C ILE A 72 18.45 -16.95 -9.16
N GLN A 73 19.69 -16.51 -9.01
CA GLN A 73 20.17 -15.24 -9.53
C GLN A 73 20.04 -15.18 -11.05
N GLU A 74 20.49 -16.23 -11.73
CA GLU A 74 20.41 -16.35 -13.20
C GLU A 74 18.95 -16.37 -13.68
N ARG A 75 18.04 -17.02 -12.92
CA ARG A 75 16.60 -17.03 -13.23
C ARG A 75 16.01 -15.62 -13.14
N LEU A 76 16.36 -14.89 -12.10
CA LEU A 76 15.88 -13.52 -11.89
C LEU A 76 16.51 -12.53 -12.87
N ASP A 77 17.73 -12.78 -13.33
CA ASP A 77 18.36 -11.98 -14.39
C ASP A 77 17.63 -12.14 -15.73
N ILE A 78 17.16 -13.36 -16.05
CA ILE A 78 16.26 -13.58 -17.19
C ILE A 78 14.93 -12.83 -16.99
N ALA A 79 14.39 -12.81 -15.77
CA ALA A 79 13.15 -12.12 -15.47
C ALA A 79 13.21 -10.60 -15.73
N LYS A 80 14.40 -9.98 -15.61
CA LYS A 80 14.60 -8.54 -15.93
C LYS A 80 14.28 -8.19 -17.38
N LEU A 81 14.45 -9.14 -18.30
CA LEU A 81 14.15 -8.94 -19.71
C LEU A 81 12.64 -8.81 -19.97
N ASP A 82 11.82 -9.35 -19.06
CA ASP A 82 10.36 -9.28 -19.14
C ASP A 82 9.83 -7.97 -18.55
N LYS A 83 9.53 -7.03 -19.45
CA LYS A 83 8.95 -5.72 -19.11
C LYS A 83 7.56 -5.79 -18.44
N LYS A 84 6.88 -6.93 -18.49
CA LYS A 84 5.57 -7.15 -17.87
C LYS A 84 5.67 -7.84 -16.50
N ASN A 85 6.87 -8.14 -16.02
CA ASN A 85 7.16 -8.78 -14.73
C ASN A 85 6.42 -10.13 -14.51
N VAL A 86 5.99 -10.80 -15.57
CA VAL A 86 5.30 -12.09 -15.53
C VAL A 86 6.26 -13.21 -15.12
N ILE A 87 7.51 -13.19 -15.60
CA ILE A 87 8.53 -14.17 -15.20
C ILE A 87 8.88 -13.98 -13.72
N ALA A 88 9.05 -12.74 -13.25
CA ALA A 88 9.30 -12.46 -11.83
C ALA A 88 8.15 -12.95 -10.96
N ALA A 89 6.90 -12.64 -11.34
CA ALA A 89 5.70 -13.16 -10.70
C ALA A 89 5.66 -14.70 -10.67
N TYR A 90 6.09 -15.37 -11.74
CA TYR A 90 6.15 -16.83 -11.82
C TYR A 90 7.15 -17.40 -10.83
N LEU A 91 8.35 -16.83 -10.81
CA LEU A 91 9.42 -17.28 -9.94
C LEU A 91 9.03 -17.15 -8.46
N VAL A 92 8.49 -16.01 -8.03
CA VAL A 92 8.13 -15.79 -6.61
C VAL A 92 6.90 -16.58 -6.14
N THR A 93 6.02 -17.00 -7.05
CA THR A 93 4.81 -17.76 -6.70
C THR A 93 5.00 -19.27 -6.76
N TYR A 94 5.92 -19.74 -7.62
CA TYR A 94 6.09 -21.17 -7.88
C TYR A 94 7.30 -21.78 -7.16
N GLN A 95 8.32 -20.98 -6.83
CA GLN A 95 9.56 -21.47 -6.21
C GLN A 95 9.58 -21.24 -4.70
N HIS A 96 10.26 -22.15 -3.99
CA HIS A 96 10.52 -21.98 -2.57
C HIS A 96 11.84 -21.23 -2.37
N TYR A 97 11.80 -20.10 -1.67
CA TYR A 97 12.97 -19.29 -1.32
C TYR A 97 13.30 -19.48 0.15
N THR A 98 14.56 -19.75 0.47
CA THR A 98 15.05 -19.72 1.85
C THR A 98 15.27 -18.28 2.30
N ILE A 99 15.40 -18.08 3.62
CA ILE A 99 15.77 -16.78 4.19
C ILE A 99 17.09 -16.28 3.60
N ASN A 100 18.08 -17.17 3.41
CA ASN A 100 19.37 -16.78 2.84
C ASN A 100 19.23 -16.31 1.38
N ASP A 101 18.36 -16.94 0.59
CA ASP A 101 18.10 -16.52 -0.79
C ASP A 101 17.54 -15.10 -0.80
N ILE A 102 16.54 -14.81 0.03
CA ILE A 102 15.92 -13.48 0.11
C ILE A 102 16.94 -12.44 0.61
N TYR A 103 17.75 -12.78 1.61
CA TYR A 103 18.80 -11.90 2.11
C TYR A 103 19.82 -11.55 1.01
N ASN A 104 20.27 -12.55 0.25
CA ASN A 104 21.21 -12.34 -0.85
C ASN A 104 20.66 -11.40 -1.93
N LEU A 105 19.35 -11.47 -2.21
CA LEU A 105 18.69 -10.53 -3.13
C LEU A 105 18.67 -9.11 -2.55
N LEU A 106 18.40 -8.96 -1.26
CA LEU A 106 18.29 -7.66 -0.58
C LEU A 106 19.61 -6.92 -0.43
N VAL A 107 20.74 -7.63 -0.41
CA VAL A 107 22.10 -7.03 -0.36
C VAL A 107 22.75 -6.92 -1.73
N SER A 108 22.04 -7.25 -2.80
CA SER A 108 22.55 -7.12 -4.16
C SER A 108 22.75 -5.65 -4.56
N GLU A 109 23.72 -5.40 -5.43
CA GLU A 109 23.93 -4.08 -6.03
C GLU A 109 22.87 -3.75 -7.10
N ASP A 110 22.11 -4.75 -7.56
CA ASP A 110 21.08 -4.58 -8.58
C ASP A 110 19.71 -4.29 -7.94
N GLU A 111 19.20 -3.08 -8.20
CA GLU A 111 17.95 -2.58 -7.63
C GLU A 111 16.72 -3.43 -7.99
N TYR A 112 16.71 -4.09 -9.15
CA TYR A 112 15.61 -4.96 -9.55
C TYR A 112 15.56 -6.21 -8.68
N LEU A 113 16.71 -6.80 -8.39
CA LEU A 113 16.80 -7.96 -7.48
C LEU A 113 16.44 -7.58 -6.06
N VAL A 114 16.92 -6.43 -5.58
CA VAL A 114 16.54 -5.90 -4.27
C VAL A 114 15.03 -5.74 -4.19
N SER A 115 14.39 -5.22 -5.25
CA SER A 115 12.94 -5.07 -5.32
C SER A 115 12.18 -6.40 -5.25
N ILE A 116 12.69 -7.45 -5.90
CA ILE A 116 12.15 -8.82 -5.76
C ILE A 116 12.35 -9.35 -4.33
N GLY A 117 13.53 -9.15 -3.74
CA GLY A 117 13.83 -9.51 -2.36
C GLY A 117 12.86 -8.88 -1.37
N VAL A 118 12.53 -7.60 -1.54
CA VAL A 118 11.48 -6.91 -0.75
C VAL A 118 10.13 -7.59 -0.96
N GLY A 119 9.77 -7.93 -2.20
CA GLY A 119 8.51 -8.61 -2.51
C GLY A 119 8.40 -9.95 -1.79
N LEU A 120 9.46 -10.75 -1.84
CA LEU A 120 9.54 -12.02 -1.12
C LEU A 120 9.49 -11.84 0.40
N ALA A 121 10.12 -10.82 0.96
CA ALA A 121 10.02 -10.51 2.39
C ALA A 121 8.56 -10.20 2.80
N VAL A 122 7.79 -9.48 1.98
CA VAL A 122 6.36 -9.21 2.19
C VAL A 122 5.50 -10.46 2.05
N ILE A 123 5.80 -11.30 1.06
CA ILE A 123 5.09 -12.57 0.82
C ILE A 123 5.26 -13.50 2.02
N ASN A 124 6.50 -13.61 2.52
CA ASN A 124 6.88 -14.48 3.64
C ASN A 124 6.63 -13.86 5.03
N ASP A 125 6.00 -12.67 5.11
CA ASP A 125 5.67 -11.99 6.38
C ASP A 125 6.88 -11.81 7.32
N ASN A 126 8.04 -11.46 6.75
CA ASN A 126 9.29 -11.29 7.49
C ASN A 126 9.93 -9.93 7.18
N PRO A 127 9.57 -8.86 7.90
CA PRO A 127 10.13 -7.53 7.66
C PRO A 127 11.57 -7.40 8.16
N LEU A 128 11.98 -8.21 9.13
CA LEU A 128 13.28 -8.09 9.80
C LEU A 128 14.46 -8.42 8.88
N ILE A 129 14.21 -9.13 7.78
CA ILE A 129 15.22 -9.44 6.77
C ILE A 129 15.54 -8.23 5.89
N ILE A 130 14.63 -7.28 5.75
CA ILE A 130 14.86 -6.05 4.99
C ILE A 130 15.83 -5.20 5.81
N PRO A 131 16.96 -4.73 5.23
CA PRO A 131 17.87 -3.86 5.95
C PRO A 131 17.19 -2.56 6.38
N ARG A 132 17.45 -2.08 7.60
CA ARG A 132 16.89 -0.80 8.10
C ARG A 132 17.24 0.41 7.24
N SER A 133 18.38 0.36 6.56
CA SER A 133 18.81 1.38 5.60
C SER A 133 17.96 1.39 4.32
N ASN A 134 17.28 0.28 4.00
CA ASN A 134 16.38 0.17 2.85
C ASN A 134 14.99 0.71 3.21
N ILE A 135 14.90 2.03 3.41
CA ILE A 135 13.65 2.73 3.76
C ILE A 135 12.55 2.47 2.74
N GLU A 136 12.90 2.40 1.45
CA GLU A 136 11.96 2.13 0.36
C GLU A 136 11.34 0.74 0.50
N GLY A 137 12.16 -0.28 0.75
CA GLY A 137 11.71 -1.65 0.98
C GLY A 137 10.83 -1.77 2.22
N LEU A 138 11.22 -1.11 3.32
CA LEU A 138 10.40 -1.05 4.53
C LEU A 138 9.05 -0.36 4.29
N TYR A 139 9.02 0.72 3.50
CA TYR A 139 7.75 1.38 3.17
C TYR A 139 6.84 0.47 2.35
N LYS A 140 7.40 -0.26 1.38
CA LYS A 140 6.65 -1.26 0.61
C LYS A 140 6.11 -2.38 1.50
N TYR A 141 6.84 -2.79 2.53
CA TYR A 141 6.32 -3.71 3.55
C TYR A 141 5.18 -3.08 4.36
N PHE A 142 5.43 -1.90 4.92
CA PHE A 142 4.50 -1.13 5.75
C PHE A 142 3.15 -0.89 5.07
N ARG A 143 3.13 -0.68 3.75
CA ARG A 143 1.86 -0.49 3.02
C ARG A 143 1.15 -1.77 2.64
N SER A 144 1.86 -2.90 2.67
CA SER A 144 1.38 -4.16 2.13
C SER A 144 0.91 -5.14 3.20
N ARG A 145 1.45 -5.08 4.41
CA ARG A 145 1.20 -6.04 5.51
C ARG A 145 1.07 -5.34 6.84
N GLU A 146 0.33 -5.96 7.75
CA GLU A 146 0.33 -5.59 9.18
C GLU A 146 1.70 -5.91 9.79
N ILE A 147 2.21 -5.00 10.62
CA ILE A 147 3.47 -5.18 11.34
C ILE A 147 3.15 -5.68 12.75
N LYS A 148 3.73 -6.82 13.13
CA LYS A 148 3.55 -7.38 14.48
C LYS A 148 4.28 -6.54 15.51
N SER A 149 3.79 -6.55 16.74
CA SER A 149 4.32 -5.69 17.82
C SER A 149 5.81 -5.89 18.09
N ASP A 150 6.31 -7.13 17.98
CA ASP A 150 7.73 -7.49 18.15
C ASP A 150 8.62 -6.98 16.99
N GLN A 151 8.01 -6.63 15.86
CA GLN A 151 8.69 -6.15 14.65
C GLN A 151 8.70 -4.62 14.55
N LEU A 152 7.87 -3.92 15.33
CA LEU A 152 7.70 -2.46 15.25
C LEU A 152 9.02 -1.70 15.40
N ILE A 153 9.95 -2.18 16.23
CA ILE A 153 11.27 -1.57 16.43
C ILE A 153 12.08 -1.41 15.14
N HIS A 154 11.72 -2.14 14.08
CA HIS A 154 12.34 -2.03 12.77
C HIS A 154 11.82 -0.81 11.96
N PHE A 155 10.72 -0.20 12.39
CA PHE A 155 10.00 0.87 11.70
C PHE A 155 9.90 2.18 12.51
N ILE A 156 10.66 2.32 13.60
CA ILE A 156 10.59 3.51 14.49
C ILE A 156 11.62 4.60 14.16
N SER A 157 12.45 4.45 13.12
CA SER A 157 13.43 5.49 12.80
C SER A 157 12.75 6.74 12.25
N ASP A 158 13.25 7.92 12.66
CA ASP A 158 12.73 9.21 12.21
C ASP A 158 12.75 9.34 10.68
N ASP A 159 13.80 8.81 10.04
CA ASP A 159 13.94 8.80 8.58
C ASP A 159 12.82 7.97 7.91
N PHE A 160 12.51 6.80 8.47
CA PHE A 160 11.44 5.95 7.97
C PHE A 160 10.07 6.61 8.17
N ILE A 161 9.79 7.12 9.37
CA ILE A 161 8.52 7.78 9.71
C ILE A 161 8.29 8.98 8.80
N SER A 162 9.29 9.86 8.68
CA SER A 162 9.23 11.05 7.82
C SER A 162 9.02 10.70 6.35
N CYS A 163 9.73 9.69 5.85
CA CYS A 163 9.57 9.21 4.48
C CYS A 163 8.15 8.66 4.26
N SER A 164 7.65 7.85 5.19
CA SER A 164 6.34 7.21 5.14
C SER A 164 5.23 8.24 5.10
N PHE A 165 5.27 9.25 5.98
CA PHE A 165 4.31 10.35 6.03
C PHE A 165 4.23 11.11 4.71
N ARG A 166 5.38 11.49 4.16
CA ARG A 166 5.45 12.19 2.87
C ARG A 166 4.85 11.38 1.74
N ARG A 167 5.05 10.06 1.72
CA ARG A 167 4.50 9.19 0.66
C ARG A 167 3.01 8.93 0.86
N MET A 168 2.56 8.74 2.11
CA MET A 168 1.13 8.56 2.42
C MET A 168 0.24 9.68 1.89
N LEU A 169 0.72 10.93 1.93
CA LEU A 169 -0.01 12.09 1.39
C LEU A 169 -0.03 12.15 -0.14
N LYS A 170 0.91 11.47 -0.81
CA LYS A 170 1.01 11.43 -2.29
C LYS A 170 0.44 10.16 -2.90
N GLU A 171 0.14 9.16 -2.08
CA GLU A 171 -0.38 7.89 -2.56
C GLU A 171 -1.83 8.08 -3.06
N GLU A 172 -1.98 8.07 -4.39
CA GLU A 172 -3.29 8.15 -5.07
C GLU A 172 -4.12 6.88 -4.83
N ARG A 173 -3.47 5.76 -4.51
CA ARG A 173 -4.16 4.54 -4.09
C ARG A 173 -4.95 4.83 -2.80
N VAL A 174 -6.08 4.15 -2.65
CA VAL A 174 -6.80 4.12 -1.36
C VAL A 174 -5.78 3.73 -0.30
N ILE A 175 -5.60 4.56 0.75
CA ILE A 175 -4.68 4.18 1.83
C ILE A 175 -5.18 2.83 2.33
N PHE A 176 -4.34 1.81 2.16
CA PHE A 176 -4.70 0.46 2.52
C PHE A 176 -4.90 0.40 4.03
N THR A 177 -5.89 -0.37 4.47
CA THR A 177 -6.19 -0.63 5.89
C THR A 177 -4.91 -0.93 6.69
N TRP A 178 -3.95 -1.64 6.09
CA TRP A 178 -2.65 -1.94 6.70
C TRP A 178 -1.83 -0.72 7.07
N MET A 179 -1.78 0.31 6.23
CA MET A 179 -1.03 1.53 6.53
C MET A 179 -1.61 2.23 7.76
N ILE A 180 -2.94 2.34 7.85
CA ILE A 180 -3.60 2.95 9.01
C ILE A 180 -3.37 2.10 10.27
N ASN A 181 -3.52 0.78 10.18
CA ASN A 181 -3.24 -0.13 11.31
C ASN A 181 -1.79 -0.03 11.80
N ASN A 182 -0.85 0.09 10.86
CA ASN A 182 0.56 0.23 11.21
C ASN A 182 0.85 1.61 11.81
N LEU A 183 0.19 2.68 11.35
CA LEU A 183 0.25 3.99 12.01
C LEU A 183 -0.30 3.94 13.44
N ILE A 184 -1.44 3.28 13.65
CA ILE A 184 -2.02 3.06 14.98
C ILE A 184 -0.98 2.35 15.87
N SER A 185 -0.39 1.26 15.38
CA SER A 185 0.60 0.48 16.11
C SER A 185 1.85 1.30 16.48
N LEU A 186 2.35 2.13 15.55
CA LEU A 186 3.48 3.04 15.82
C LEU A 186 3.11 4.15 16.80
N MET A 187 1.88 4.67 16.74
CA MET A 187 1.38 5.63 17.70
C MET A 187 1.24 5.02 19.09
N ASP A 188 0.75 3.78 19.23
CA ASP A 188 0.56 3.11 20.51
C ASP A 188 1.86 2.94 21.28
N VAL A 189 2.97 2.68 20.58
CA VAL A 189 4.33 2.58 21.17
C VAL A 189 5.07 3.92 21.28
N ASP A 190 4.36 5.04 21.10
CA ASP A 190 4.89 6.40 21.17
C ASP A 190 6.03 6.70 20.17
N ALA A 191 6.14 5.93 19.07
CA ALA A 191 7.11 6.21 18.01
C ALA A 191 6.70 7.43 17.15
N ILE A 192 5.40 7.76 17.12
CA ILE A 192 4.87 8.92 16.41
C ILE A 192 4.32 9.94 17.41
N SER A 193 4.90 11.13 17.43
CA SER A 193 4.35 12.27 18.16
C SER A 193 3.22 12.94 17.38
N VAL A 194 2.01 12.94 17.93
CA VAL A 194 0.86 13.67 17.37
C VAL A 194 1.08 15.18 17.42
N ASP A 195 1.85 15.66 18.40
CA ASP A 195 2.18 17.08 18.54
C ASP A 195 2.97 17.61 17.34
N GLN A 196 4.03 16.87 16.98
CA GLN A 196 4.95 17.25 15.91
C GLN A 196 4.39 16.99 14.51
N ASN A 197 3.33 16.17 14.40
CA ASN A 197 2.80 15.71 13.12
C ASN A 197 1.32 16.07 12.90
N SER A 198 0.80 17.11 13.56
CA SER A 198 -0.61 17.54 13.39
C SER A 198 -0.98 17.78 11.93
N ASP A 199 -0.11 18.44 11.18
CA ASP A 199 -0.34 18.78 9.78
C ASP A 199 -0.55 17.55 8.91
N LEU A 200 0.12 16.44 9.24
CA LEU A 200 -0.09 15.16 8.59
C LEU A 200 -1.52 14.66 8.84
N PHE A 201 -1.95 14.58 10.10
CA PHE A 201 -3.28 14.06 10.45
C PHE A 201 -4.39 14.91 9.84
N VAL A 202 -4.24 16.23 9.88
CA VAL A 202 -5.17 17.18 9.25
C VAL A 202 -5.18 16.97 7.74
N SER A 203 -4.02 16.81 7.10
CA SER A 203 -3.93 16.56 5.65
C SER A 203 -4.52 15.21 5.26
N LEU A 204 -4.27 14.15 6.03
CA LEU A 204 -4.86 12.82 5.82
C LEU A 204 -6.39 12.89 5.84
N LEU A 205 -6.97 13.63 6.79
CA LEU A 205 -8.43 13.79 6.87
C LEU A 205 -8.98 14.68 5.76
N ARG A 206 -8.28 15.76 5.42
CA ARG A 206 -8.65 16.69 4.35
C ARG A 206 -8.70 15.99 3.01
N ASP A 207 -7.64 15.25 2.68
CA ASP A 207 -7.38 14.74 1.34
C ASP A 207 -8.02 13.36 1.09
N LYS A 208 -8.52 12.68 2.15
CA LYS A 208 -9.25 11.42 1.99
C LYS A 208 -10.75 11.62 1.78
N ASP A 209 -11.23 11.02 0.68
CA ASP A 209 -12.65 10.98 0.31
C ASP A 209 -13.43 9.89 1.05
N TYR A 210 -12.75 8.82 1.46
CA TYR A 210 -13.38 7.62 2.03
C TYR A 210 -12.78 7.32 3.39
N LEU A 211 -13.54 7.66 4.43
CA LEU A 211 -13.20 7.39 5.82
C LEU A 211 -14.01 6.16 6.27
N ASN A 212 -13.36 5.27 7.01
CA ASN A 212 -13.95 4.04 7.53
C ASN A 212 -13.64 3.89 9.03
N GLU A 213 -14.05 2.77 9.63
CA GLU A 213 -13.83 2.48 11.05
C GLU A 213 -12.34 2.47 11.44
N THR A 214 -11.45 2.02 10.55
CA THR A 214 -10.00 2.05 10.79
C THR A 214 -9.47 3.48 10.87
N HIS A 215 -9.96 4.38 10.00
CA HIS A 215 -9.64 5.80 10.11
C HIS A 215 -10.18 6.36 11.43
N MET A 216 -11.41 6.00 11.82
CA MET A 216 -11.98 6.44 13.11
C MET A 216 -11.10 6.03 14.27
N ALA A 217 -10.63 4.78 14.32
CA ALA A 217 -9.72 4.29 15.35
C ALA A 217 -8.41 5.11 15.42
N LEU A 218 -7.80 5.42 14.27
CA LEU A 218 -6.60 6.26 14.20
C LEU A 218 -6.84 7.65 14.80
N PHE A 219 -7.92 8.34 14.37
CA PHE A 219 -8.19 9.70 14.83
C PHE A 219 -8.65 9.74 16.29
N LEU A 220 -9.38 8.73 16.76
CA LEU A 220 -9.71 8.61 18.19
C LEU A 220 -8.46 8.41 19.04
N LEU A 221 -7.50 7.58 18.61
CA LEU A 221 -6.22 7.43 19.29
C LEU A 221 -5.44 8.75 19.29
N ALA A 222 -5.38 9.43 18.14
CA ALA A 222 -4.69 10.71 18.00
C ALA A 222 -5.27 11.78 18.95
N ILE A 223 -6.60 11.91 19.00
CA ILE A 223 -7.30 12.84 19.89
C ILE A 223 -7.14 12.44 21.35
N LYS A 224 -7.18 11.14 21.67
CA LYS A 224 -6.94 10.65 23.05
C LYS A 224 -5.54 11.05 23.54
N LYS A 225 -4.53 10.96 22.67
CA LYS A 225 -3.15 11.37 22.99
C LYS A 225 -2.98 12.90 22.98
N ARG A 226 -3.69 13.60 22.09
CA ARG A 226 -3.64 15.07 21.95
C ARG A 226 -5.05 15.63 21.68
N PRO A 227 -5.84 15.97 22.72
CA PRO A 227 -7.21 16.44 22.55
C PRO A 227 -7.33 17.68 21.65
N ASN A 228 -6.37 18.59 21.72
CA ASN A 228 -6.36 19.85 20.94
C ASN A 228 -6.22 19.64 19.42
N LEU A 229 -5.83 18.45 18.96
CA LEU A 229 -5.85 18.11 17.53
C LEU A 229 -7.25 18.32 16.92
N ILE A 230 -8.31 18.13 17.72
CA ILE A 230 -9.68 18.36 17.26
C ILE A 230 -9.86 19.78 16.73
N GLU A 231 -9.24 20.79 17.34
CA GLU A 231 -9.42 22.20 16.94
C GLU A 231 -8.95 22.42 15.50
N ASP A 232 -7.85 21.79 15.11
CA ASP A 232 -7.32 21.88 13.76
C ASP A 232 -8.17 21.08 12.75
N ILE A 233 -8.72 19.95 13.17
CA ILE A 233 -9.68 19.17 12.37
C ILE A 233 -10.97 19.96 12.12
N LEU A 234 -11.50 20.66 13.12
CA LEU A 234 -12.75 21.42 13.00
C LEU A 234 -12.65 22.64 12.08
N LYS A 235 -11.43 23.13 11.84
CA LYS A 235 -11.15 24.23 10.89
C LYS A 235 -11.24 23.79 9.42
N LEU A 236 -11.38 22.49 9.14
CA LEU A 236 -11.54 21.99 7.78
C LEU A 236 -12.80 22.58 7.11
N ASN A 237 -12.60 23.29 6.01
CA ASN A 237 -13.69 23.94 5.29
C ASN A 237 -14.42 22.96 4.37
N LEU A 238 -15.43 22.30 4.91
CA LEU A 238 -16.26 21.36 4.15
C LEU A 238 -17.34 22.07 3.31
N CYS A 239 -17.57 21.63 2.07
CA CYS A 239 -18.56 22.24 1.18
C CYS A 239 -19.93 21.53 1.29
N ILE A 240 -20.68 21.85 2.35
CA ILE A 240 -21.97 21.22 2.67
C ILE A 240 -23.06 22.28 2.62
N ASP A 241 -23.56 22.55 1.43
CA ASP A 241 -24.62 23.52 1.19
C ASP A 241 -25.63 23.00 0.14
N PRO A 242 -26.88 23.52 0.14
CA PRO A 242 -27.91 23.07 -0.79
C PRO A 242 -27.59 23.29 -2.27
N PHE A 243 -26.79 24.30 -2.61
CA PHE A 243 -26.40 24.54 -4.01
C PHE A 243 -25.43 23.46 -4.47
N THR A 244 -24.39 23.17 -3.69
CA THR A 244 -23.45 22.08 -3.98
C THR A 244 -24.15 20.73 -4.08
N LYS A 245 -25.18 20.49 -3.25
CA LYS A 245 -26.03 19.29 -3.39
C LYS A 245 -26.68 19.19 -4.78
N GLN A 246 -27.16 20.30 -5.33
CA GLN A 246 -27.85 20.34 -6.63
C GLN A 246 -26.90 20.24 -7.82
N TYR A 247 -25.78 20.98 -7.82
CA TYR A 247 -24.88 21.03 -8.98
C TYR A 247 -23.78 19.96 -8.96
N ASN A 248 -23.42 19.41 -7.78
CA ASN A 248 -22.40 18.37 -7.63
C ASN A 248 -22.69 17.45 -6.44
N TYR A 249 -23.75 16.66 -6.56
CA TYR A 249 -24.18 15.71 -5.54
C TYR A 249 -23.08 14.74 -5.07
N PRO A 250 -22.23 14.14 -5.95
CA PRO A 250 -21.18 13.24 -5.51
C PRO A 250 -20.15 13.89 -4.58
N LYS A 251 -19.73 15.13 -4.89
CA LYS A 251 -18.83 15.90 -4.00
C LYS A 251 -19.53 16.22 -2.69
N TRP A 252 -20.76 16.73 -2.74
CA TRP A 252 -21.54 17.04 -1.55
C TRP A 252 -21.69 15.83 -0.61
N LEU A 253 -22.01 14.65 -1.16
CA LEU A 253 -22.19 13.43 -0.37
C LEU A 253 -20.90 13.02 0.36
N LYS A 254 -19.73 13.13 -0.29
CA LYS A 254 -18.43 12.87 0.35
C LYS A 254 -18.16 13.83 1.50
N GLU A 255 -18.41 15.12 1.29
CA GLU A 255 -18.22 16.17 2.30
C GLU A 255 -19.17 15.99 3.51
N VAL A 256 -20.42 15.61 3.26
CA VAL A 256 -21.39 15.29 4.32
C VAL A 256 -20.94 14.09 5.15
N ARG A 257 -20.48 13.01 4.53
CA ARG A 257 -19.95 11.85 5.24
C ARG A 257 -18.73 12.21 6.09
N LYS A 258 -17.82 13.04 5.56
CA LYS A 258 -16.67 13.57 6.30
C LYS A 258 -17.12 14.44 7.48
N PHE A 259 -18.18 15.22 7.35
CA PHE A 259 -18.74 15.98 8.46
C PHE A 259 -19.30 15.10 9.57
N PHE A 260 -20.03 14.04 9.24
CA PHE A 260 -20.49 13.08 10.25
C PHE A 260 -19.33 12.36 10.94
N PHE A 261 -18.29 12.00 10.18
CA PHE A 261 -17.07 11.45 10.76
C PHE A 261 -16.44 12.41 11.78
N ILE A 262 -16.27 13.69 11.42
CA ILE A 262 -15.74 14.73 12.32
C ILE A 262 -16.66 14.96 13.52
N SER A 263 -17.97 14.92 13.31
CA SER A 263 -18.96 15.01 14.39
C SER A 263 -18.77 13.89 15.41
N ASN A 264 -18.57 12.65 14.95
CA ASN A 264 -18.34 11.52 15.86
C ASN A 264 -17.04 11.68 16.65
N LEU A 265 -15.98 12.23 16.03
CA LEU A 265 -14.75 12.58 16.74
C LEU A 265 -14.99 13.65 17.82
N ARG A 266 -15.76 14.70 17.48
CA ARG A 266 -16.16 15.76 18.42
C ARG A 266 -16.94 15.18 19.60
N ASP A 267 -17.91 14.31 19.32
CA ASP A 267 -18.77 13.69 20.34
C ASP A 267 -18.00 12.70 21.24
N SER A 268 -16.81 12.24 20.81
CA SER A 268 -15.95 11.33 21.57
C SER A 268 -14.99 12.03 22.55
N LEU A 269 -15.00 13.36 22.59
CA LEU A 269 -14.16 14.14 23.51
C LEU A 269 -14.65 14.03 24.97
N PRO A 270 -13.75 14.28 25.96
CA PRO A 270 -14.14 14.32 27.36
C PRO A 270 -15.28 15.31 27.63
N GLU A 271 -16.18 14.93 28.53
CA GLU A 271 -17.28 15.78 28.96
C GLU A 271 -16.75 17.11 29.50
N GLY A 272 -17.29 18.22 28.99
CA GLY A 272 -16.84 19.57 29.33
C GLY A 272 -15.73 20.14 28.43
N TYR A 273 -15.15 19.37 27.51
CA TYR A 273 -14.20 19.93 26.53
C TYR A 273 -14.91 20.93 25.60
N SER A 274 -14.50 22.19 25.66
CA SER A 274 -15.07 23.29 24.90
C SER A 274 -13.98 24.28 24.49
N SER A 275 -14.10 24.77 23.27
CA SER A 275 -13.22 25.72 22.59
C SER A 275 -14.03 26.57 21.62
N GLY A 276 -13.46 27.63 21.06
CA GLY A 276 -14.16 28.46 20.07
C GLY A 276 -14.60 27.66 18.84
N GLU A 277 -13.71 26.80 18.37
CA GLU A 277 -13.86 25.93 17.20
C GLU A 277 -14.96 24.89 17.42
N THR A 278 -15.00 24.28 18.60
CA THR A 278 -16.05 23.30 18.93
C THR A 278 -17.42 23.95 19.01
N LEU A 279 -17.55 25.13 19.62
CA LEU A 279 -18.81 25.87 19.66
C LEU A 279 -19.30 26.29 18.26
N LEU A 280 -18.37 26.71 17.38
CA LEU A 280 -18.70 27.04 15.99
C LEU A 280 -19.17 25.80 15.22
N PHE A 281 -18.49 24.67 15.40
CA PHE A 281 -18.88 23.42 14.77
C PHE A 281 -20.24 22.92 15.26
N ASP A 282 -20.52 22.97 16.57
CA ASP A 282 -21.79 22.53 17.15
C ASP A 282 -22.98 23.37 16.65
N LYS A 283 -22.78 24.67 16.42
CA LYS A 283 -23.76 25.54 15.74
C LYS A 283 -24.00 25.08 14.30
N ARG A 284 -22.93 24.85 13.54
CA ARG A 284 -23.01 24.38 12.14
C ARG A 284 -23.71 23.02 12.05
N LYS A 285 -23.42 22.09 12.97
CA LYS A 285 -24.09 20.78 13.11
C LYS A 285 -25.59 20.95 13.30
N SER A 286 -25.99 21.83 14.22
CA SER A 286 -27.40 22.12 14.51
C SER A 286 -28.14 22.72 13.31
N GLU A 287 -27.50 23.65 12.57
CA GLU A 287 -28.06 24.25 11.36
C GLU A 287 -28.25 23.22 10.24
N LEU A 288 -27.26 22.36 10.01
CA LEU A 288 -27.33 21.30 9.02
C LEU A 288 -28.45 20.31 9.33
N TYR A 289 -28.59 19.87 10.59
CA TYR A 289 -29.71 19.03 10.99
C TYR A 289 -31.07 19.70 10.79
N ARG A 290 -31.16 21.02 11.05
CA ARG A 290 -32.39 21.77 10.81
C ARG A 290 -32.76 21.81 9.33
N ILE A 291 -31.78 22.08 8.44
CA ILE A 291 -31.99 22.15 6.99
C ILE A 291 -32.39 20.77 6.43
N ASN A 292 -31.77 19.72 6.94
CA ASN A 292 -31.94 18.36 6.43
C ASN A 292 -32.95 17.51 7.23
N LYS A 293 -33.74 18.12 8.13
CA LYS A 293 -34.65 17.40 9.05
C LYS A 293 -35.61 16.42 8.36
N ASN A 294 -35.95 16.66 7.09
CA ASN A 294 -36.87 15.83 6.30
C ASN A 294 -36.15 15.03 5.18
N ASP A 295 -34.82 15.05 5.16
CA ASP A 295 -34.01 14.44 4.11
C ASP A 295 -33.58 13.02 4.49
N ARG A 296 -34.37 12.03 4.08
CA ARG A 296 -34.09 10.61 4.35
C ARG A 296 -32.82 10.06 3.71
N SER A 297 -32.19 10.79 2.78
CA SER A 297 -30.92 10.36 2.17
C SER A 297 -29.73 10.40 3.15
N LEU A 298 -29.92 10.95 4.34
CA LEU A 298 -28.93 11.10 5.40
C LEU A 298 -29.19 10.21 6.62
N GLU A 299 -30.25 9.40 6.60
CA GLU A 299 -30.46 8.33 7.58
C GLU A 299 -29.49 7.19 7.20
N MET A 300 -28.37 7.10 7.92
CA MET A 300 -27.43 5.98 7.89
C MET A 300 -27.54 5.16 9.16
#